data_AF-A0A8T3QZF8-F1
#
_entry.id   AF-A0A8T3QZF8-F1
#
_cell.length_a   1.000
_cell.length_b   1.000
_cell.length_c   1.000
_cell.angle_alpha   90.00
_cell.angle_beta   90.00
_cell.angle_gamma   90.00
#
_symmetry.space_group_name_H-M   'P 1'
#
loop_
_entity.id
_entity.type
_entity.pdbx_description
1 polymer ?
#
loop_
_entity_poly.entity_id
_entity_poly.type
_entity_poly.pdbx_seq_one_letter_code
_entity_poly.pdbx_strand_id
1 'polypeptide(L)'
;MHSSLIGKVEKANRYARELDRISIDQLSLTFRGDNDTHTIGLDSGQWRCTCHYFESWASCVHLLTLQKVFGVMLPEDAQVSIFAAPEPVTA
;
A
#
# COMPACT_ATOMS: atom_id res chain seq x y z
N MET A 1 -25.92 20.41 -22.05
CA MET A 1 -26.08 19.30 -21.08
C MET A 1 -24.84 18.39 -20.93
N HIS A 2 -23.68 18.67 -21.55
CA HIS A 2 -22.43 17.92 -21.31
C HIS A 2 -21.49 18.54 -20.26
N SER A 3 -21.80 19.74 -19.75
CA SER A 3 -20.97 20.46 -18.78
C SER A 3 -20.76 19.70 -17.46
N SER A 4 -21.73 18.88 -17.05
CA SER A 4 -21.63 18.07 -15.84
C SER A 4 -20.66 16.89 -15.97
N LEU A 5 -20.47 16.33 -17.18
CA LEU A 5 -19.50 15.26 -17.42
C LEU A 5 -18.08 15.81 -17.49
N ILE A 6 -17.87 16.92 -18.20
CA ILE A 6 -16.58 17.59 -18.29
C ILE A 6 -16.08 17.96 -16.88
N GLY A 7 -16.93 18.61 -16.07
CA GLY A 7 -16.56 18.95 -14.70
C GLY A 7 -16.30 17.74 -13.79
N LYS A 8 -16.93 16.58 -14.03
CA LYS A 8 -16.63 15.34 -13.29
C LYS A 8 -15.26 14.78 -13.69
N VAL A 9 -14.92 14.78 -14.97
CA VAL A 9 -13.62 14.32 -15.47
C VAL A 9 -12.50 15.22 -14.95
N GLU A 10 -12.68 16.54 -14.97
CA GLU A 10 -11.72 17.50 -14.40
C GLU A 10 -11.48 17.25 -12.91
N LYS A 11 -12.54 17.05 -12.12
CA LYS A 11 -12.45 16.72 -10.70
C LYS A 11 -11.72 15.40 -10.47
N ALA A 12 -12.06 14.34 -11.22
CA ALA A 12 -11.41 13.04 -11.11
C ALA A 12 -9.90 13.15 -11.39
N ASN A 13 -9.52 13.88 -12.45
CA ASN A 13 -8.12 14.16 -12.77
C ASN A 13 -7.40 14.93 -11.63
N ARG A 14 -8.06 15.93 -11.04
CA ARG A 14 -7.49 16.66 -9.91
C ARG A 14 -7.30 15.75 -8.69
N TYR A 15 -8.32 14.98 -8.31
CA TYR A 15 -8.26 14.10 -7.15
C TYR A 15 -7.19 13.01 -7.28
N ALA A 16 -6.94 12.51 -8.50
CA ALA A 16 -5.85 11.55 -8.75
C ALA A 16 -4.44 12.12 -8.48
N ARG A 17 -4.29 13.45 -8.35
CA ARG A 17 -3.01 14.13 -8.03
C ARG A 17 -2.94 14.61 -6.58
N GLU A 18 -4.07 14.67 -5.89
CA GLU A 18 -4.21 15.11 -4.49
C GLU A 18 -4.30 13.86 -3.60
N LEU A 19 -3.17 13.15 -3.47
CA LEU A 19 -3.10 11.82 -2.84
C LEU A 19 -3.51 11.83 -1.35
N ASP A 20 -3.37 12.96 -0.67
CA ASP A 20 -3.81 13.19 0.71
C ASP A 20 -5.33 13.03 0.90
N ARG A 21 -6.10 13.00 -0.20
CA ARG A 21 -7.54 12.73 -0.16
C ARG A 21 -7.90 11.24 -0.11
N ILE A 22 -6.93 10.35 -0.31
CA ILE A 22 -7.15 8.92 -0.48
C ILE A 22 -6.51 8.21 0.70
N SER A 23 -7.29 7.35 1.36
CA SER A 23 -6.81 6.49 2.44
C SER A 23 -7.10 5.04 2.10
N ILE A 24 -6.12 4.17 2.31
CA ILE A 24 -6.22 2.72 2.10
C ILE A 24 -6.28 2.04 3.47
N ASP A 25 -7.48 1.66 3.90
CA ASP A 25 -7.66 0.99 5.20
C ASP A 25 -7.27 -0.50 5.14
N GLN A 26 -7.61 -1.15 4.03
CA GLN A 26 -7.35 -2.57 3.78
C GLN A 26 -7.04 -2.79 2.31
N LEU A 27 -6.18 -3.78 2.02
CA LEU A 27 -5.95 -4.23 0.66
C LEU A 27 -5.68 -5.73 0.61
N SER A 28 -5.99 -6.34 -0.54
CA SER A 28 -5.59 -7.69 -0.90
C SER A 28 -5.28 -7.70 -2.39
N LEU A 29 -4.03 -8.00 -2.75
CA LEU A 29 -3.59 -7.99 -4.14
C LEU A 29 -2.65 -9.14 -4.46
N THR A 30 -2.58 -9.44 -5.76
CA THR A 30 -1.66 -10.42 -6.32
C THR A 30 -0.48 -9.69 -6.96
N PHE A 31 0.72 -10.01 -6.51
CA PHE A 31 1.97 -9.44 -6.97
C PHE A 31 2.75 -10.48 -7.76
N ARG A 32 2.95 -10.24 -9.06
CA ARG A 32 3.81 -11.08 -9.89
C ARG A 32 5.26 -10.60 -9.76
N GLY A 33 6.07 -11.34 -9.02
CA GLY A 33 7.51 -11.14 -8.98
C GLY A 33 8.21 -11.85 -10.14
N ASP A 34 9.54 -11.76 -10.16
CA ASP A 34 10.35 -12.40 -11.21
C ASP A 34 10.28 -13.93 -11.14
N ASN A 35 10.21 -14.48 -9.92
CA ASN A 35 10.29 -15.93 -9.67
C ASN A 35 8.93 -16.58 -9.40
N ASP A 36 8.00 -15.85 -8.78
CA ASP A 36 6.71 -16.40 -8.38
C ASP A 36 5.66 -15.28 -8.21
N THR A 37 4.42 -15.68 -7.99
CA THR A 37 3.29 -14.82 -7.67
C THR A 37 2.96 -14.89 -6.19
N HIS A 38 2.88 -13.73 -5.55
CA HIS A 38 2.63 -13.61 -4.12
C HIS A 38 1.34 -12.85 -3.84
N THR A 39 0.64 -13.20 -2.76
CA THR A 39 -0.48 -12.40 -2.26
C THR A 39 0.05 -11.45 -1.20
N ILE A 40 -0.35 -10.18 -1.29
CA ILE A 40 -0.02 -9.14 -0.31
C ILE A 40 -1.32 -8.63 0.29
N GLY A 41 -1.33 -8.47 1.60
CA GLY A 41 -2.46 -7.92 2.34
C GLY A 41 -2.03 -6.83 3.32
N LEU A 42 -2.92 -5.86 3.51
CA LEU A 42 -2.94 -4.95 4.65
C LEU A 42 -4.28 -5.13 5.35
N ASP A 43 -4.25 -5.46 6.63
CA ASP A 43 -5.44 -5.54 7.46
C ASP A 43 -5.13 -5.01 8.86
N SER A 44 -5.91 -4.04 9.34
CA SER A 44 -5.76 -3.51 10.71
C SER A 44 -4.32 -3.07 11.02
N GLY A 45 -3.69 -2.36 10.08
CA GLY A 45 -2.28 -1.92 10.17
C GLY A 45 -1.24 -3.02 9.96
N GLN A 46 -1.64 -4.28 9.82
CA GLN A 46 -0.72 -5.42 9.70
C GLN A 46 -0.50 -5.83 8.25
N TRP A 47 0.76 -5.82 7.84
CA TRP A 47 1.18 -6.32 6.54
C TRP A 47 1.31 -7.84 6.53
N ARG A 48 0.98 -8.43 5.37
CA ARG A 48 1.26 -9.83 5.06
C ARG A 48 1.75 -9.94 3.63
N CYS A 49 2.74 -10.81 3.39
CA CYS A 49 3.13 -11.22 2.06
C CYS A 49 3.46 -12.71 2.08
N THR A 50 3.01 -13.46 1.07
CA THR A 50 3.26 -14.91 0.97
C THR A 50 4.65 -15.27 0.44
N CYS A 51 5.60 -14.34 0.42
CA CYS A 51 6.97 -14.65 0.02
C CYS A 51 7.82 -15.06 1.22
N HIS A 52 8.77 -15.99 1.01
CA HIS A 52 9.64 -16.51 2.07
C HIS A 52 10.44 -15.45 2.81
N TYR A 53 10.83 -14.36 2.12
CA TYR A 53 11.59 -13.29 2.77
C TYR A 53 10.73 -12.54 3.81
N PHE A 54 9.43 -12.36 3.54
CA PHE A 54 8.53 -11.72 4.49
C PHE A 54 8.31 -12.57 5.74
N GLU A 55 8.18 -13.88 5.60
CA GLU A 55 8.03 -14.81 6.74
C GLU A 55 9.19 -14.70 7.73
N SER A 56 10.40 -14.42 7.24
CA SER A 56 11.60 -14.31 8.08
C SER A 56 11.83 -12.91 8.65
N TRP A 57 11.45 -11.86 7.91
CA TRP A 57 11.89 -10.49 8.19
C TRP A 57 10.76 -9.49 8.40
N ALA A 58 9.50 -9.90 8.27
CA ALA A 58 8.32 -9.02 8.23
C ALA A 58 8.46 -7.84 7.24
N SER A 59 9.29 -8.03 6.21
CA SER A 59 9.63 -7.06 5.18
C SER A 59 10.01 -7.82 3.91
N CYS A 60 9.80 -7.23 2.74
CA CYS A 60 10.23 -7.79 1.46
C CYS A 60 10.18 -6.74 0.34
N VAL A 61 10.73 -7.06 -0.84
CA VAL A 61 10.67 -6.17 -2.02
C VAL A 61 9.24 -5.88 -2.47
N HIS A 62 8.31 -6.82 -2.27
CA HIS A 62 6.91 -6.63 -2.65
C HIS A 62 6.23 -5.59 -1.75
N LEU A 63 6.43 -5.68 -0.44
CA LEU A 63 5.95 -4.68 0.50
C LEU A 63 6.62 -3.33 0.24
N LEU A 64 7.94 -3.30 0.04
CA LEU A 64 8.68 -2.08 -0.29
C LEU A 64 8.13 -1.41 -1.56
N THR A 65 7.73 -2.20 -2.55
CA THR A 65 7.07 -1.68 -3.75
C THR A 65 5.75 -0.99 -3.40
N LEU A 66 4.90 -1.61 -2.58
CA LEU A 66 3.63 -1.00 -2.17
C LEU A 66 3.81 0.27 -1.32
N GLN A 67 4.82 0.29 -0.44
CA GLN A 67 5.19 1.50 0.30
C GLN A 67 5.54 2.65 -0.66
N LYS A 68 6.25 2.37 -1.77
CA LYS A 68 6.59 3.38 -2.79
C LYS A 68 5.39 3.79 -3.64
N VAL A 69 4.50 2.86 -3.97
CA VAL A 69 3.34 3.12 -4.84
C VAL A 69 2.26 3.88 -4.09
N PHE A 70 1.97 3.50 -2.84
CA PHE A 70 0.88 4.09 -2.07
C PHE A 70 1.34 5.24 -1.19
N GLY A 71 2.53 5.16 -0.60
CA GLY A 71 3.13 6.24 0.19
C GLY A 71 2.16 6.86 1.18
N VAL A 72 1.85 8.14 0.97
CA VAL A 72 0.97 8.96 1.83
C VAL A 72 -0.48 8.45 1.92
N MET A 73 -0.91 7.56 1.02
CA MET A 73 -2.26 6.98 1.06
C MET A 73 -2.40 5.86 2.09
N LEU A 74 -1.28 5.36 2.63
CA LEU A 74 -1.29 4.36 3.70
C LEU A 74 -1.51 5.05 5.06
N PRO A 75 -2.23 4.41 6.00
CA PRO A 75 -2.30 4.91 7.37
C PRO A 75 -0.91 4.90 8.01
N GLU A 76 -0.68 5.79 8.97
CA GLU A 76 0.64 6.04 9.55
C GLU A 76 1.27 4.78 10.16
N ASP A 77 0.47 3.94 10.80
CA ASP A 77 0.88 2.66 11.38
C ASP A 77 1.24 1.59 10.33
N ALA A 78 0.74 1.72 9.10
CA ALA A 78 1.10 0.87 7.97
C ALA A 78 2.28 1.40 7.14
N GLN A 79 2.78 2.61 7.42
CA GLN A 79 3.95 3.16 6.75
C GLN A 79 5.24 2.59 7.38
N VAL A 80 5.67 1.43 6.89
CA VAL A 80 6.81 0.71 7.46
C VAL A 80 8.12 1.08 6.78
N SER A 81 9.16 1.31 7.59
CA SER A 81 10.53 1.46 7.13
C SER A 81 11.23 0.11 7.08
N ILE A 82 11.87 -0.22 5.95
CA ILE A 82 12.71 -1.43 5.84
C ILE A 82 14.01 -1.35 6.65
N PHE A 83 14.31 -0.19 7.25
CA PHE A 83 15.52 0.06 8.05
C PHE A 83 15.21 0.20 9.54
N ALA A 84 13.94 0.22 9.94
CA ALA A 84 13.59 0.20 11.35
C ALA A 84 13.74 -1.23 11.86
N ALA A 85 14.54 -1.41 12.91
CA ALA A 85 14.54 -2.66 13.65
C ALA A 85 13.09 -2.99 14.06
N PRO A 86 12.66 -4.26 14.08
CA PRO A 86 11.35 -4.61 14.59
C PRO A 86 11.25 -4.06 16.02
N GLU A 87 10.41 -3.05 16.24
CA GLU A 87 10.14 -2.58 17.58
C GLU A 87 9.47 -3.73 18.33
N PRO A 88 9.94 -4.07 19.54
CA PRO A 88 9.30 -5.12 20.31
C PRO A 88 7.85 -4.71 20.56
N VAL A 89 6.92 -5.53 20.05
CA VAL A 89 5.51 -5.48 20.43
C VAL A 89 5.47 -5.57 21.95
N THR A 90 5.21 -4.45 22.60
CA THR A 90 5.09 -4.40 24.05
C THR A 90 3.70 -4.95 24.36
N ALA A 91 3.66 -6.09 25.07
CA ALA A 91 2.44 -6.74 25.53
C ALA A 91 1.76 -5.96 26.67
#